data_AF-A0A7S4AM50-F1
#
_entry.id   AF-A0A7S4AM50-F1
#
_cell.length_a   1.000
_cell.length_b   1.000
_cell.length_c   1.000
_cell.angle_alpha   90.00
_cell.angle_beta   90.00
_cell.angle_gamma   90.00
#
_symmetry.space_group_name_H-M   'P 1'
#
loop_
_entity.id
_entity.type
_entity.pdbx_description
1 polymer ?
#
loop_
_entity_poly.entity_id
_entity_poly.type
_entity_poly.pdbx_seq_one_letter_code
_entity_poly.pdbx_strand_id
1 'polypeptide(L)'
;SSSRVLRLESIGFVWCVQRLIVDANWDAMFQLLLEYKDQHGNTLVPNKYVKNPKLGRWVHIQRCRYSKEELPFNHVLRLESIGFLWYLWKSMPWESMFQMLKEYKMFQLLLEYNGAFRD
;
A
#
# COMPACT_ATOMS: atom_id res chain seq x y z
N SER A 1 -26.78 15.32 18.91
CA SER A 1 -27.41 15.76 17.64
C SER A 1 -26.48 15.40 16.50
N SER A 2 -26.77 14.29 15.82
CA SER A 2 -25.86 13.58 14.89
C SER A 2 -25.52 14.37 13.61
N SER A 3 -26.35 15.36 13.27
CA SER A 3 -26.19 16.17 12.05
C SER A 3 -24.99 17.12 12.06
N ARG A 4 -24.50 17.51 13.25
CA ARG A 4 -23.34 18.43 13.37
C ARG A 4 -22.01 17.72 13.20
N VAL A 5 -21.92 16.47 13.66
CA VAL A 5 -20.72 15.64 13.55
C VAL A 5 -20.46 15.28 12.09
N LEU A 6 -21.49 14.84 11.36
CA LEU A 6 -21.39 14.48 9.95
C LEU A 6 -20.95 15.64 9.04
N ARG A 7 -21.37 16.87 9.34
CA ARG A 7 -20.95 18.07 8.60
C ARG A 7 -19.47 18.42 8.83
N LEU A 8 -18.97 18.11 10.01
CA LEU A 8 -17.56 18.32 10.36
C LEU A 8 -16.70 17.21 9.71
N GLU A 9 -17.16 15.97 9.73
CA GLU A 9 -16.51 14.87 9.01
C GLU A 9 -16.44 15.10 7.49
N SER A 10 -17.49 15.66 6.87
CA SER A 10 -17.52 15.92 5.42
C SER A 10 -16.52 16.98 4.94
N ILE A 11 -16.05 17.85 5.83
CA ILE A 11 -15.02 18.87 5.51
C ILE A 11 -13.64 18.46 6.02
N GLY A 12 -13.48 17.21 6.48
CA GLY A 12 -12.21 16.73 7.04
C GLY A 12 -11.86 17.40 8.37
N PHE A 13 -12.85 17.84 9.16
CA PHE A 13 -12.61 18.46 10.45
C PHE A 13 -12.02 17.43 11.41
N VAL A 14 -10.80 17.69 11.86
CA VAL A 14 -10.10 16.75 12.73
C VAL A 14 -10.24 17.16 14.19
N TRP A 15 -10.86 16.27 14.95
CA TRP A 15 -11.13 16.43 16.38
C TRP A 15 -9.88 16.43 17.27
N CYS A 16 -8.72 16.02 16.74
CA CYS A 16 -7.47 15.94 17.48
C CYS A 16 -6.27 16.28 16.60
N VAL A 17 -5.52 17.33 16.97
CA VAL A 17 -4.31 17.79 16.26
C VAL A 17 -3.26 16.68 16.11
N GLN A 18 -3.18 15.76 17.07
CA GLN A 18 -2.29 14.60 17.01
C GLN A 18 -2.59 13.71 15.78
N ARG A 19 -3.89 13.52 15.45
CA ARG A 19 -4.32 12.69 14.32
C ARG A 19 -3.96 13.34 12.98
N LEU A 20 -4.12 14.66 12.86
CA LEU A 20 -3.67 15.44 11.69
C LEU A 20 -2.18 15.26 11.42
N ILE A 21 -1.34 15.38 12.46
CA ILE A 21 0.12 15.28 12.33
C ILE A 21 0.53 13.85 11.94
N VAL A 22 -0.15 12.84 12.49
CA VAL A 22 0.11 11.43 12.14
C VAL A 22 -0.25 11.15 10.68
N ASP A 23 -1.38 11.65 10.20
CA ASP A 23 -1.82 11.45 8.81
C ASP A 23 -0.92 12.21 7.83
N ALA A 24 -0.52 13.45 8.14
CA ALA A 24 0.43 14.22 7.32
C ALA A 24 1.79 13.52 7.19
N ASN A 25 2.28 12.93 8.28
CA ASN A 25 3.51 12.12 8.24
C ASN A 25 3.32 10.84 7.42
N TRP A 26 2.14 10.21 7.49
CA TRP A 26 1.84 9.04 6.67
C TRP A 26 1.83 9.39 5.18
N ASP A 27 1.22 10.52 4.81
CA ASP A 27 1.17 11.02 3.44
C ASP A 27 2.56 11.29 2.85
N ALA A 28 3.43 11.95 3.61
CA ALA A 28 4.80 12.19 3.17
C ALA A 28 5.56 10.89 2.90
N MET A 29 5.39 9.87 3.77
CA MET A 29 6.02 8.56 3.57
C MET A 29 5.40 7.78 2.41
N PHE A 30 4.09 7.94 2.18
CA PHE A 30 3.41 7.35 1.03
C PHE A 30 3.93 7.93 -0.29
N GLN A 31 4.20 9.24 -0.37
CA GLN A 31 4.84 9.84 -1.54
C GLN A 31 6.24 9.26 -1.80
N LEU A 32 7.05 9.11 -0.75
CA LEU A 32 8.37 8.45 -0.88
C LEU A 32 8.27 6.99 -1.35
N LEU A 33 7.19 6.29 -1.00
CA LEU A 33 6.94 4.94 -1.51
C LEU A 33 6.55 4.95 -3.00
N LEU A 34 5.79 5.95 -3.46
CA LEU A 34 5.49 6.13 -4.89
C LEU A 34 6.76 6.38 -5.69
N GLU A 35 7.64 7.26 -5.21
CA GLU A 35 8.94 7.51 -5.82
C GLU A 35 9.81 6.25 -5.87
N TYR A 36 9.83 5.47 -4.78
CA TYR A 36 10.53 4.19 -4.77
C TYR A 36 9.97 3.24 -5.84
N LYS A 37 8.63 3.15 -5.94
CA LYS A 37 7.95 2.28 -6.91
C LYS A 37 8.26 2.71 -8.35
N ASP A 38 8.27 4.00 -8.63
CA ASP A 38 8.65 4.54 -9.94
C ASP A 38 10.09 4.14 -10.31
N GLN A 39 11.03 4.26 -9.36
CA GLN A 39 12.43 3.93 -9.58
C GLN A 39 12.73 2.42 -9.70
N HIS A 40 11.99 1.56 -8.99
CA HIS A 40 12.30 0.11 -8.89
C HIS A 40 11.25 -0.80 -9.53
N GLY A 41 10.11 -0.25 -9.97
CA GLY A 41 8.97 -0.98 -10.52
C GLY A 41 8.16 -1.79 -9.50
N ASN A 42 8.44 -1.68 -8.20
CA ASN A 42 7.80 -2.49 -7.15
C ASN A 42 7.77 -1.77 -5.79
N THR A 43 7.04 -2.34 -4.82
CA THR A 43 6.95 -1.82 -3.44
C THR A 43 7.75 -2.65 -2.43
N LEU A 44 8.72 -3.46 -2.88
CA LEU A 44 9.52 -4.34 -2.04
C LEU A 44 10.68 -3.59 -1.38
N VAL A 45 10.38 -2.53 -0.64
CA VAL A 45 11.38 -1.77 0.11
C VAL A 45 11.99 -2.67 1.20
N PRO A 46 13.33 -2.84 1.25
CA PRO A 46 14.00 -3.55 2.33
C PRO A 46 13.83 -2.83 3.67
N ASN A 47 13.70 -3.57 4.77
CA ASN A 47 13.62 -2.97 6.12
C ASN A 47 14.87 -2.08 6.41
N LYS A 48 16.06 -2.59 6.06
CA LYS A 48 17.33 -1.86 6.15
C LYS A 48 17.66 -1.14 4.82
N TYR A 49 16.73 -0.38 4.28
CA TYR A 49 16.97 0.36 3.03
C TYR A 49 17.98 1.48 3.25
N VAL A 50 19.18 1.35 2.65
CA VAL A 50 20.32 2.23 2.93
C VAL A 50 20.08 3.66 2.46
N LYS A 51 19.47 3.85 1.28
CA LYS A 51 19.22 5.19 0.73
C LYS A 51 18.20 5.99 1.56
N ASN A 52 17.20 5.30 2.13
CA ASN A 52 16.22 5.92 3.00
C ASN A 52 15.78 4.95 4.12
N PRO A 53 16.51 4.92 5.25
CA PRO A 53 16.21 4.02 6.36
C PRO A 53 14.84 4.26 6.99
N LYS A 54 14.34 5.50 6.93
CA LYS A 54 13.01 5.87 7.44
C LYS A 54 11.92 5.19 6.61
N LEU A 55 12.06 5.18 5.29
CA LEU A 55 11.12 4.50 4.38
C LEU A 55 11.11 2.99 4.61
N GLY A 56 12.28 2.36 4.71
CA GLY A 56 12.38 0.93 5.01
C GLY A 56 11.66 0.53 6.30
N ARG A 57 11.87 1.31 7.38
CA ARG A 57 11.17 1.11 8.65
C ARG A 57 9.66 1.36 8.54
N TRP A 58 9.25 2.42 7.86
CA TRP A 58 7.83 2.77 7.72
C TRP A 58 7.06 1.68 6.96
N VAL A 59 7.62 1.17 5.85
CA VAL A 59 7.07 0.06 5.08
C VAL A 59 6.93 -1.20 5.95
N HIS A 60 7.95 -1.50 6.75
CA HIS A 60 7.90 -2.62 7.68
C HIS A 60 6.77 -2.46 8.71
N ILE A 61 6.60 -1.26 9.29
CA ILE A 61 5.51 -0.94 10.21
C ILE A 61 4.15 -1.12 9.53
N GLN A 62 3.96 -0.68 8.28
CA GLN A 62 2.69 -0.87 7.58
C GLN A 62 2.33 -2.36 7.47
N ARG A 63 3.29 -3.21 7.08
CA ARG A 63 3.09 -4.67 7.00
C ARG A 63 2.73 -5.27 8.36
N CYS A 64 3.44 -4.89 9.43
CA CYS A 64 3.17 -5.38 10.78
C CYS A 64 1.79 -4.94 11.31
N ARG A 65 1.38 -3.70 11.05
CA ARG A 65 0.07 -3.20 11.47
C ARG A 65 -1.06 -3.82 10.65
N TYR A 66 -0.84 -4.06 9.36
CA TYR A 66 -1.80 -4.79 8.52
C TYR A 66 -2.01 -6.22 9.02
N SER A 67 -0.95 -6.96 9.34
CA SER A 67 -1.08 -8.33 9.87
C SER A 67 -1.77 -8.43 11.23
N LYS A 68 -1.86 -7.31 11.95
CA LYS A 68 -2.54 -7.20 13.24
C LYS A 68 -3.92 -6.54 13.13
N GLU A 69 -4.36 -6.21 11.93
CA GLU A 69 -5.62 -5.47 11.68
C GLU A 69 -5.67 -4.09 12.38
N GLU A 70 -4.50 -3.50 12.66
CA GLU A 70 -4.34 -2.21 13.34
C GLU A 70 -4.14 -1.04 12.36
N LEU A 71 -4.08 -1.33 11.05
CA LEU A 71 -3.86 -0.31 10.03
C LEU A 71 -5.21 0.31 9.62
N PRO A 72 -5.36 1.65 9.65
CA PRO A 72 -6.58 2.31 9.22
C PRO A 72 -6.99 1.91 7.80
N PHE A 73 -8.28 1.68 7.59
CA PHE A 73 -8.82 1.22 6.31
C PHE A 73 -8.45 2.12 5.12
N ASN A 74 -8.44 3.44 5.30
CA ASN A 74 -8.01 4.40 4.29
C ASN A 74 -6.55 4.21 3.86
N HIS A 75 -5.66 3.83 4.79
CA HIS A 75 -4.25 3.53 4.49
C HIS A 75 -4.10 2.21 3.76
N VAL A 76 -4.89 1.20 4.13
CA VAL A 76 -4.96 -0.09 3.41
C VAL A 76 -5.34 0.14 1.95
N LEU A 77 -6.48 0.80 1.72
CA LEU A 77 -6.96 1.08 0.36
C LEU A 77 -5.93 1.82 -0.50
N ARG A 78 -5.26 2.83 0.06
CA ARG A 78 -4.24 3.59 -0.67
C ARG A 78 -3.02 2.75 -1.01
N LEU A 79 -2.57 1.88 -0.10
CA LEU A 79 -1.47 0.95 -0.38
C LEU A 79 -1.88 -0.10 -1.43
N GLU A 80 -3.09 -0.63 -1.35
CA GLU A 80 -3.61 -1.58 -2.35
C GLU A 80 -3.77 -0.93 -3.74
N SER A 81 -4.17 0.34 -3.81
CA SER A 81 -4.32 1.07 -5.08
C SER A 81 -3.01 1.17 -5.88
N ILE A 82 -1.87 1.04 -5.22
CA ILE A 82 -0.54 1.07 -5.85
C ILE A 82 0.05 -0.34 -5.98
N GLY A 83 -0.72 -1.40 -5.73
CA GLY A 83 -0.26 -2.79 -5.78
C GLY A 83 0.76 -3.11 -4.68
N PHE A 84 0.58 -2.56 -3.48
CA PHE A 84 1.52 -2.76 -2.39
C PHE A 84 1.58 -4.22 -1.93
N LEU A 85 2.78 -4.79 -1.94
CA LEU A 85 3.03 -6.15 -1.48
C LEU A 85 3.16 -6.20 0.06
N TRP A 86 2.11 -6.70 0.70
CA TRP A 86 2.02 -6.94 2.15
C TRP A 86 2.99 -8.02 2.62
N TYR A 87 3.18 -9.07 1.81
CA TYR A 87 4.01 -10.23 2.16
C TYR A 87 5.34 -10.20 1.40
N LEU A 88 6.43 -10.46 2.12
CA LEU A 88 7.74 -10.64 1.50
C LEU A 88 7.85 -12.08 1.02
N TRP A 89 8.25 -12.26 -0.23
CA TRP A 89 8.65 -13.53 -0.84
C TRP A 89 9.53 -14.45 0.03
N LYS A 90 10.47 -13.89 0.82
CA LYS A 90 11.30 -14.68 1.76
C LYS A 90 10.52 -15.29 2.93
N SER A 91 9.30 -14.81 3.19
CA SER A 91 8.41 -15.25 4.26
C SER A 91 7.18 -16.00 3.72
N MET A 92 7.04 -16.15 2.40
CA MET A 92 5.94 -16.88 1.80
C MET A 92 6.33 -18.35 1.57
N PRO A 93 5.44 -19.31 1.89
CA PRO A 93 5.59 -20.68 1.41
C PRO A 93 5.69 -20.71 -0.11
N TRP A 94 6.46 -21.65 -0.64
CA TRP A 94 6.66 -21.80 -2.08
C TRP A 94 5.34 -21.88 -2.88
N GLU A 95 4.34 -22.57 -2.32
CA GLU A 95 3.03 -22.73 -2.96
C GLU A 95 2.32 -21.38 -3.19
N SER A 96 2.42 -20.45 -2.23
CA SER A 96 1.86 -19.11 -2.37
C SER A 96 2.56 -18.31 -3.47
N MET A 97 3.89 -18.44 -3.58
CA MET A 97 4.66 -17.82 -4.66
C MET A 97 4.27 -18.37 -6.03
N PHE A 98 4.09 -19.69 -6.12
CA PHE A 98 3.69 -20.35 -7.35
C PHE A 98 2.28 -19.93 -7.80
N GLN A 99 1.34 -19.81 -6.86
CA GLN A 99 -0.01 -19.36 -7.14
C GLN A 99 -0.03 -17.89 -7.64
N MET A 100 0.74 -17.00 -7.03
CA MET A 100 0.90 -15.63 -7.52
C MET A 100 1.50 -15.59 -8.94
N LEU A 101 2.48 -16.46 -9.24
CA LEU A 101 3.06 -16.56 -10.57
C LEU A 101 2.03 -17.03 -11.61
N LYS A 102 1.17 -18.00 -11.25
CA LYS A 102 0.06 -18.45 -12.09
C LYS A 102 -0.92 -17.32 -12.40
N GLU A 103 -1.33 -16.57 -11.39
CA GLU A 103 -2.26 -15.43 -11.55
C GLU A 103 -1.65 -14.34 -12.43
N TYR A 104 -0.38 -14.00 -12.22
CA TYR A 104 0.33 -13.05 -13.08
C TYR A 104 0.38 -13.52 -14.54
N LYS A 105 0.74 -14.79 -14.78
CA LYS A 105 0.80 -15.36 -16.13
C LYS A 105 -0.59 -15.42 -16.79
N MET A 106 -1.62 -15.77 -16.02
CA MET A 106 -3.01 -15.75 -16.49
C MET A 106 -3.45 -14.33 -16.87
N PHE A 107 -3.14 -13.35 -16.03
CA PHE A 107 -3.48 -11.95 -16.29
C PHE A 107 -2.78 -11.40 -17.54
N GLN A 108 -1.50 -11.72 -17.74
CA GLN A 108 -0.77 -11.35 -18.97
C GLN A 108 -1.40 -11.99 -20.22
N LEU A 109 -1.72 -13.29 -20.17
CA LEU A 109 -2.42 -13.98 -21.26
C LEU A 109 -3.78 -13.35 -21.57
N LEU A 110 -4.53 -12.94 -20.54
CA LEU A 110 -5.83 -12.26 -20.71
C LEU A 110 -5.68 -10.86 -21.32
N LEU A 111 -4.61 -10.13 -20.98
CA LEU A 111 -4.31 -8.83 -21.60
C LEU A 111 -3.93 -8.98 -23.08
N GLU A 112 -3.10 -9.97 -23.41
CA GLU A 112 -2.73 -10.31 -24.79
C GLU A 112 -3.98 -10.71 -25.59
N TYR A 113 -4.85 -11.54 -25.01
CA TYR A 113 -6.09 -11.98 -25.64
C TYR A 113 -7.08 -10.83 -25.88
N ASN A 114 -7.29 -9.93 -24.92
CA ASN A 114 -8.19 -8.79 -25.06
C ASN A 114 -7.62 -7.68 -25.96
N GLY A 115 -6.29 -7.62 -26.13
CA GLY A 115 -5.64 -6.73 -27.11
C GLY A 115 -5.82 -7.22 -28.55
N ALA A 116 -5.94 -8.53 -28.76
CA ALA A 116 -6.12 -9.15 -30.08
C ALA A 116 -7.54 -9.02 -30.66
N PHE A 117 -8.51 -8.45 -29.91
CA PHE A 117 -9.91 -8.24 -30.34
C PHE A 117 -10.27 -6.75 -30.53
N ARG A 118 -9.27 -5.86 -30.63
CA ARG A 118 -9.48 -4.40 -30.82
C ARG A 118 -9.13 -3.86 -32.22
N ASP A 119 -8.85 -4.73 -33.18
CA ASP A 119 -8.67 -4.37 -34.60
C ASP A 119 -9.83 -4.87 -35.47
#